data_AF-A0A2N6EZ98-F1
#
_entry.id   AF-A0A2N6EZ98-F1
#
_cell.length_a   1.000
_cell.length_b   1.000
_cell.length_c   1.000
_cell.angle_alpha   90.00
_cell.angle_beta   90.00
_cell.angle_gamma   90.00
#
_symmetry.space_group_name_H-M   'P 1'
#
loop_
_entity.id
_entity.type
_entity.pdbx_description
1 polymer ?
#
loop_
_entity_poly.entity_id
_entity_poly.type
_entity_poly.pdbx_seq_one_letter_code
_entity_poly.pdbx_strand_id
1 'polypeptide(L)'
;MERILLVIVIGCAGGLLAAKTNFPGGAIVGSMLATAVAAIIIPGRFVIPDNISILIQIMLGITLGMSFDRSSLELIPRIMPVAILSTFVLLGVTILLAWLAGRLGLVSFATALFGLAPGGMSGMGLMAQAEGYRIDIVAMLHTVRIFLLFLLVPVISRILQFWTR
;
A
#
# COMPACT_ATOMS: atom_id res chain seq x y z
N MET A 1 14.77 11.28 18.30
CA MET A 1 14.70 12.14 17.09
C MET A 1 15.70 11.71 16.02
N GLU A 2 16.95 11.41 16.37
CA GLU A 2 18.01 11.01 15.42
C GLU A 2 17.62 9.85 14.49
N ARG A 3 16.97 8.80 15.01
CA ARG A 3 16.52 7.65 14.21
C ARG A 3 15.42 7.99 13.20
N ILE A 4 14.55 8.96 13.51
CA ILE A 4 13.49 9.41 12.59
C ILE A 4 14.13 10.18 11.44
N LEU A 5 15.05 11.10 11.76
CA LEU A 5 15.82 11.83 10.75
C LEU A 5 16.57 10.87 9.82
N LEU A 6 17.18 9.82 10.38
CA LEU A 6 17.87 8.81 9.59
C LEU A 6 16.93 8.10 8.60
N VAL A 7 15.75 7.66 9.04
CA VAL A 7 14.77 7.01 8.14
C VAL A 7 14.23 7.96 7.09
N ILE A 8 13.99 9.23 7.46
CA ILE A 8 13.56 10.25 6.50
C ILE A 8 14.64 10.46 5.45
N VAL A 9 15.91 10.59 5.85
CA VAL A 9 17.03 10.77 4.92
C VAL A 9 17.17 9.56 4.00
N ILE A 10 17.12 8.33 4.54
CA ILE A 10 17.22 7.10 3.75
C ILE A 10 16.02 6.98 2.78
N GLY A 11 14.81 7.24 3.26
CA GLY A 11 13.59 7.20 2.46
C GLY A 11 13.60 8.25 1.34
N CYS A 12 14.00 9.49 1.65
CA CYS A 12 14.16 10.55 0.66
C CYS A 12 15.25 10.19 -0.36
N ALA A 13 16.40 9.70 0.07
CA ALA A 13 17.47 9.28 -0.84
C ALA A 13 17.00 8.16 -1.77
N GLY A 14 16.42 7.09 -1.23
CA GLY A 14 15.90 5.97 -2.01
C GLY A 14 14.79 6.40 -2.97
N GLY A 15 13.86 7.23 -2.51
CA GLY A 15 12.77 7.76 -3.31
C GLY A 15 13.26 8.67 -4.45
N LEU A 16 14.15 9.62 -4.16
CA LEU A 16 14.69 10.54 -5.17
C LEU A 16 15.57 9.81 -6.20
N LEU A 17 16.36 8.82 -5.78
CA LEU A 17 17.14 8.00 -6.68
C LEU A 17 16.25 7.18 -7.61
N ALA A 18 15.22 6.55 -7.07
CA ALA A 18 14.27 5.78 -7.87
C ALA A 18 13.35 6.67 -8.73
N ALA A 19 13.04 7.89 -8.31
CA ALA A 19 12.27 8.86 -9.10
C ALA A 19 13.00 9.31 -10.37
N LYS A 20 14.33 9.22 -10.40
CA LYS A 20 15.13 9.46 -11.63
C LYS A 20 15.02 8.31 -12.63
N THR A 21 14.47 7.17 -12.24
CA THR A 21 14.23 6.05 -13.15
C THR A 21 12.87 6.20 -13.83
N ASN A 22 12.68 5.57 -15.00
CA ASN A 22 11.38 5.49 -15.68
C ASN A 22 10.40 4.52 -14.98
N PHE A 23 10.68 4.12 -13.74
CA PHE A 23 9.85 3.17 -13.00
C PHE A 23 8.57 3.85 -12.49
N PRO A 24 7.38 3.33 -12.82
CA PRO A 24 6.12 3.88 -12.35
C PRO A 24 6.06 3.88 -10.81
N GLY A 25 5.77 5.02 -10.19
CA GLY A 25 5.77 5.13 -8.74
C GLY A 25 7.15 5.00 -8.09
N GLY A 26 8.23 5.26 -8.84
CA GLY A 26 9.62 5.12 -8.38
C GLY A 26 9.89 5.77 -7.02
N ALA A 27 9.37 6.96 -6.75
CA ALA A 27 9.55 7.61 -5.45
C ALA A 27 8.99 6.80 -4.26
N ILE A 28 7.79 6.23 -4.41
CA ILE A 28 7.13 5.44 -3.37
C ILE A 28 7.86 4.11 -3.19
N VAL A 29 8.09 3.39 -4.29
CA VAL A 29 8.75 2.09 -4.24
C VAL A 29 10.20 2.21 -3.75
N GLY A 30 10.95 3.20 -4.22
CA GLY A 30 12.32 3.44 -3.80
C GLY A 30 12.45 3.81 -2.33
N SER A 31 11.54 4.65 -1.81
CA SER A 31 11.54 4.99 -0.38
C SER A 31 11.17 3.80 0.50
N MET A 32 10.19 2.99 0.09
CA MET A 32 9.82 1.76 0.80
C MET A 32 10.96 0.74 0.83
N LEU A 33 11.61 0.48 -0.31
CA LEU A 33 12.72 -0.48 -0.38
C LEU A 33 13.93 -0.01 0.43
N ALA A 34 14.32 1.26 0.30
CA ALA A 34 15.45 1.81 1.06
C ALA A 34 15.22 1.75 2.57
N THR A 35 14.02 2.10 3.03
CA THR A 35 13.67 2.05 4.45
C THR A 35 13.47 0.64 4.97
N ALA A 36 12.95 -0.29 4.16
CA ALA A 36 12.87 -1.71 4.50
C ALA A 36 14.26 -2.33 4.67
N VAL A 37 15.18 -2.07 3.75
CA VAL A 37 16.58 -2.52 3.83
C VAL A 37 17.26 -1.94 5.07
N ALA A 38 17.06 -0.64 5.34
CA ALA A 38 17.58 -0.02 6.55
C ALA A 38 16.99 -0.64 7.83
N ALA A 39 15.70 -0.97 7.85
CA ALA A 39 15.06 -1.63 8.99
C ALA A 39 15.60 -3.04 9.27
N ILE A 40 16.09 -3.74 8.24
CA ILE A 40 16.70 -5.07 8.38
C ILE A 40 18.15 -4.96 8.86
N ILE A 41 18.92 -4.01 8.33
CA ILE A 41 20.37 -3.90 8.59
C ILE A 41 20.66 -3.14 9.89
N ILE A 42 19.90 -2.09 10.18
CA ILE A 42 20.19 -1.18 11.30
C ILE A 42 19.40 -1.64 12.53
N PRO A 43 20.08 -2.02 13.63
CA PRO A 43 19.41 -2.49 14.83
C PRO A 43 18.59 -1.38 15.49
N GLY A 44 17.36 -1.72 15.87
CA GLY A 44 16.42 -0.85 16.57
C GLY A 44 15.10 -0.71 15.83
N ARG A 45 14.06 -0.29 16.56
CA ARG A 45 12.74 -0.02 15.95
C ARG A 45 12.69 1.40 15.41
N PHE A 46 12.41 1.50 14.12
CA PHE A 46 12.05 2.75 13.48
C PHE A 46 10.56 2.97 13.64
N VAL A 47 10.18 4.02 14.38
CA VAL A 47 8.78 4.37 14.63
C VAL A 47 8.59 5.83 14.27
N ILE A 48 7.64 6.08 13.37
CA ILE A 48 7.17 7.43 13.07
C ILE A 48 6.07 7.76 14.10
N PRO A 49 6.15 8.90 14.80
CA PRO A 49 5.11 9.32 15.74
C PRO A 49 3.74 9.41 15.05
N ASP A 50 2.69 9.00 15.75
CA ASP A 50 1.32 8.93 15.20
C ASP A 50 0.85 10.28 14.63
N ASN A 51 1.20 11.40 15.26
CA ASN A 51 0.87 12.74 14.79
C ASN A 51 1.40 13.02 13.36
N ILE A 52 2.60 12.52 13.05
CA ILE A 52 3.21 12.67 11.72
C ILE A 52 2.51 11.74 10.72
N SER A 53 2.24 10.50 11.13
CA SER A 53 1.50 9.53 10.30
C SER A 53 0.10 10.04 9.93
N ILE A 54 -0.60 10.68 10.88
CA ILE A 54 -1.91 11.30 10.66
C ILE A 54 -1.78 12.47 9.68
N LEU A 55 -0.78 13.34 9.85
CA LEU A 55 -0.54 14.46 8.94
C LEU A 55 -0.31 13.96 7.49
N ILE A 56 0.51 12.92 7.30
CA ILE A 56 0.76 12.32 5.99
C ILE A 56 -0.55 11.78 5.39
N GLN A 57 -1.38 11.10 6.17
CA GLN A 57 -2.66 10.58 5.71
C GLN A 57 -3.63 11.70 5.31
N ILE A 58 -3.68 12.80 6.07
CA ILE A 58 -4.47 13.99 5.72
C ILE A 58 -4.00 14.57 4.39
N MET A 59 -2.70 14.75 4.19
CA MET A 59 -2.17 15.30 2.93
C MET A 59 -2.43 14.38 1.74
N LEU A 60 -2.30 13.05 1.91
CA LEU A 60 -2.66 12.08 0.88
C LEU A 60 -4.16 12.14 0.55
N GLY A 61 -5.02 12.24 1.57
CA GLY A 61 -6.46 12.40 1.40
C GLY A 61 -6.83 13.67 0.65
N ILE A 62 -6.21 14.81 0.99
CA ILE A 62 -6.38 16.08 0.29
C ILE A 62 -5.95 15.94 -1.17
N THR A 63 -4.79 15.34 -1.44
CA THR A 63 -4.28 15.16 -2.81
C THR A 63 -5.22 14.30 -3.67
N LEU A 64 -5.71 13.18 -3.11
CA LEU A 64 -6.70 12.33 -3.78
C LEU A 64 -8.03 13.07 -3.98
N GLY A 65 -8.48 13.83 -2.97
CA GLY A 65 -9.72 14.62 -3.04
C GLY A 65 -9.67 15.75 -4.07
N MET A 66 -8.51 16.42 -4.22
CA MET A 66 -8.31 17.46 -5.23
C MET A 66 -8.24 16.91 -6.66
N SER A 67 -8.19 15.59 -6.84
CA SER A 67 -8.22 14.96 -8.17
C SER A 67 -9.63 14.94 -8.77
N PHE A 68 -10.67 15.23 -7.98
CA PHE A 68 -12.05 15.32 -8.45
C PHE A 68 -12.34 16.73 -9.00
N ASP A 69 -13.00 16.78 -10.15
CA ASP A 69 -13.47 18.00 -10.80
C ASP A 69 -14.99 17.96 -11.03
N ARG A 70 -15.56 19.01 -11.65
CA ARG A 70 -17.00 19.05 -11.95
C ARG A 70 -17.42 17.93 -12.91
N SER A 71 -16.57 17.58 -13.88
CA SER A 71 -16.88 16.52 -14.86
C SER A 71 -16.97 15.14 -14.19
N SER A 72 -16.20 14.93 -13.11
CA SER A 72 -16.25 13.72 -12.28
C SER A 72 -17.62 13.51 -11.63
N LEU A 73 -18.34 14.57 -11.25
CA LEU A 73 -19.64 14.46 -10.58
C LEU A 73 -20.71 13.78 -11.44
N GLU A 74 -20.65 13.96 -12.76
CA GLU A 74 -21.57 13.32 -13.71
C GLU A 74 -21.23 11.83 -13.92
N LEU A 75 -19.94 11.49 -13.80
CA LEU A 75 -19.42 10.13 -13.97
C LEU A 75 -19.57 9.29 -12.70
N ILE A 76 -19.45 9.89 -11.51
CA ILE A 76 -19.49 9.19 -10.22
C ILE A 76 -20.67 8.22 -10.13
N PRO A 77 -21.94 8.62 -10.35
CA PRO A 77 -23.07 7.69 -10.25
C PRO A 77 -22.98 6.50 -11.21
N ARG A 78 -22.31 6.66 -12.36
CA ARG A 78 -22.14 5.61 -13.36
C ARG A 78 -21.03 4.63 -13.00
N ILE A 79 -19.93 5.13 -12.41
CA ILE A 79 -18.77 4.29 -12.03
C ILE A 79 -18.92 3.69 -10.63
N MET A 80 -19.71 4.31 -9.75
CA MET A 80 -19.83 3.90 -8.35
C MET A 80 -20.29 2.45 -8.17
N PRO A 81 -21.29 1.93 -8.91
CA PRO A 81 -21.68 0.52 -8.82
C PRO A 81 -20.52 -0.43 -9.18
N VAL A 82 -19.73 -0.09 -10.19
CA VAL A 82 -18.55 -0.88 -10.60
C VAL A 82 -17.46 -0.82 -9.55
N ALA A 83 -17.22 0.34 -8.94
CA ALA A 83 -16.26 0.50 -7.86
C ALA A 83 -16.66 -0.33 -6.62
N ILE A 84 -17.95 -0.30 -6.24
CA ILE A 84 -18.49 -1.11 -5.14
C ILE A 84 -18.34 -2.59 -5.45
N LEU A 85 -18.76 -3.04 -6.64
CA LEU A 85 -18.63 -4.43 -7.07
C LEU A 85 -17.16 -4.89 -7.04
N SER A 86 -16.25 -4.07 -7.57
CA SER A 86 -14.81 -4.37 -7.56
C SER A 86 -14.27 -4.56 -6.13
N THR A 87 -14.75 -3.75 -5.18
CA THR A 87 -14.38 -3.87 -3.77
C THR A 87 -14.85 -5.19 -3.20
N PHE A 88 -16.10 -5.59 -3.45
CA PHE A 88 -16.61 -6.90 -3.01
C PHE A 88 -15.87 -8.08 -3.62
N VAL A 89 -15.52 -7.99 -4.92
CA VAL A 89 -14.71 -9.03 -5.59
C VAL A 89 -13.34 -9.14 -4.93
N LEU A 90 -12.66 -8.01 -4.69
CA LEU A 90 -11.35 -8.00 -4.02
C LEU A 90 -11.45 -8.54 -2.59
N LEU A 91 -12.50 -8.20 -1.84
CA LEU A 91 -12.75 -8.74 -0.52
C LEU A 91 -12.98 -10.26 -0.56
N GLY A 92 -13.76 -10.76 -1.53
CA GLY A 92 -13.97 -12.19 -1.72
C GLY A 92 -12.66 -12.95 -1.97
N VAL A 93 -11.82 -12.42 -2.87
CA VAL A 93 -10.48 -12.97 -3.14
C VAL A 93 -9.59 -12.90 -1.90
N THR A 94 -9.65 -11.79 -1.14
CA THR A 94 -8.91 -11.62 0.11
C THR A 94 -9.29 -12.69 1.13
N ILE A 95 -10.59 -12.91 1.35
CA ILE A 95 -11.09 -13.93 2.30
C ILE A 95 -10.63 -15.32 1.86
N LEU A 96 -10.72 -15.63 0.56
CA LEU A 96 -10.27 -16.91 0.02
C LEU A 96 -8.76 -17.14 0.26
N LEU A 97 -7.93 -16.14 -0.06
CA LEU A 97 -6.49 -16.21 0.14
C LEU A 97 -6.09 -16.25 1.62
N ALA A 98 -6.79 -15.51 2.48
CA ALA A 98 -6.59 -15.56 3.93
C ALA A 98 -6.96 -16.92 4.52
N TRP A 99 -8.06 -17.51 4.05
CA TRP A 99 -8.47 -18.86 4.41
C TRP A 99 -7.43 -19.89 3.97
N LEU A 100 -6.91 -19.77 2.73
CA LEU A 100 -5.86 -20.64 2.22
C LEU A 100 -4.55 -20.50 3.03
N ALA A 101 -4.14 -19.27 3.33
CA ALA A 101 -2.96 -19.02 4.16
C ALA A 101 -3.08 -19.65 5.56
N GLY A 102 -4.27 -19.57 6.16
CA GLY A 102 -4.58 -20.24 7.42
C GLY A 102 -4.57 -21.77 7.31
N ARG A 103 -5.14 -22.33 6.23
CA ARG A 103 -5.14 -23.78 5.95
C ARG A 103 -3.75 -24.36 5.72
N LEU A 104 -2.86 -23.59 5.08
CA LEU A 104 -1.47 -23.95 4.83
C LEU A 104 -0.58 -23.75 6.06
N GLY A 105 -1.10 -23.21 7.17
CA GLY A 105 -0.35 -22.95 8.39
C GLY A 105 0.70 -21.84 8.27
N LEU A 106 0.58 -20.96 7.26
CA LEU A 106 1.56 -19.89 7.02
C LEU A 106 1.43 -18.79 8.08
N VAL A 107 0.20 -18.30 8.29
CA VAL A 107 -0.15 -17.26 9.28
C VAL A 107 -1.63 -17.41 9.68
N SER A 108 -2.05 -16.77 10.78
CA SER A 108 -3.46 -16.80 11.17
C SER A 108 -4.36 -16.17 10.10
N PHE A 109 -5.59 -16.69 9.98
CA PHE A 109 -6.59 -16.15 9.05
C PHE A 109 -6.73 -14.63 9.18
N ALA A 110 -6.85 -14.13 10.41
CA ALA A 110 -7.01 -12.70 10.63
C ALA A 110 -5.76 -11.87 10.26
N THR A 111 -4.54 -12.36 10.54
CA THR A 111 -3.31 -11.70 10.09
C THR A 111 -3.28 -11.61 8.56
N ALA A 112 -3.60 -12.70 7.87
CA ALA A 112 -3.66 -12.72 6.42
C ALA A 112 -4.77 -11.82 5.88
N LEU A 113 -5.94 -11.82 6.52
CA LEU A 113 -7.07 -10.99 6.14
C LEU A 113 -6.70 -9.51 6.18
N PHE A 114 -6.14 -9.02 7.29
CA PHE A 114 -5.68 -7.63 7.40
C PHE A 114 -4.56 -7.30 6.41
N GLY A 115 -3.62 -8.21 6.18
CA GLY A 115 -2.49 -7.97 5.27
C GLY A 115 -2.84 -8.02 3.78
N LEU A 116 -3.85 -8.81 3.41
CA LEU A 116 -4.30 -8.96 2.02
C LEU A 116 -5.41 -7.96 1.67
N ALA A 117 -6.17 -7.48 2.65
CA ALA A 117 -7.34 -6.63 2.42
C ALA A 117 -7.00 -5.38 1.60
N PRO A 118 -7.80 -5.04 0.58
CA PRO A 118 -7.66 -3.77 -0.11
C PRO A 118 -7.90 -2.64 0.90
N GLY A 119 -6.95 -1.69 0.98
CA GLY A 119 -6.98 -0.63 1.98
C GLY A 119 -5.62 -0.02 2.29
N GLY A 120 -5.60 0.98 3.15
CA GLY A 120 -4.39 1.65 3.60
C GLY A 120 -3.62 0.82 4.63
N MET A 121 -2.32 0.65 4.39
CA MET A 121 -1.41 -0.10 5.28
C MET A 121 -1.42 0.42 6.72
N SER A 122 -1.51 1.74 6.91
CA SER A 122 -1.55 2.37 8.23
C SER A 122 -2.77 1.91 9.04
N GLY A 123 -3.97 1.96 8.45
CA GLY A 123 -5.20 1.56 9.12
C GLY A 123 -5.26 0.05 9.40
N MET A 124 -4.93 -0.77 8.41
CA MET A 124 -4.97 -2.24 8.56
C MET A 124 -3.95 -2.75 9.58
N GLY A 125 -2.76 -2.14 9.63
CA GLY A 125 -1.74 -2.46 10.64
C GLY A 125 -2.20 -2.13 12.05
N LEU A 126 -2.86 -0.98 12.26
CA LEU A 126 -3.40 -0.59 13.56
C LEU A 126 -4.56 -1.48 14.02
N MET A 127 -5.47 -1.84 13.11
CA MET A 127 -6.56 -2.78 13.42
C MET A 127 -6.00 -4.16 13.79
N ALA A 128 -5.04 -4.67 13.01
CA ALA A 128 -4.36 -5.90 13.32
C ALA A 128 -3.65 -5.85 14.69
N GLN A 129 -2.99 -4.73 15.01
CA GLN A 129 -2.35 -4.53 16.31
C GLN A 129 -3.35 -4.55 17.45
N ALA A 130 -4.47 -3.85 17.30
CA ALA A 130 -5.51 -3.75 18.32
C ALA A 130 -6.13 -5.12 18.64
N GLU A 131 -6.21 -6.01 17.65
CA GLU A 131 -6.67 -7.39 17.82
C GLU A 131 -5.55 -8.39 18.15
N GLY A 132 -4.31 -7.93 18.36
CA GLY A 132 -3.19 -8.78 18.77
C GLY A 132 -2.56 -9.62 17.66
N TYR A 133 -2.79 -9.26 16.40
CA TYR A 133 -2.23 -9.93 15.22
C TYR A 133 -0.87 -9.36 14.78
N ARG A 134 -0.21 -10.09 13.88
CA ARG A 134 1.16 -9.82 13.43
C ARG A 134 1.26 -8.66 12.44
N ILE A 135 1.50 -7.46 12.96
CA ILE A 135 1.66 -6.22 12.19
C ILE A 135 2.81 -6.30 11.19
N ASP A 136 3.89 -7.00 11.53
CA ASP A 136 5.06 -7.20 10.68
C ASP A 136 4.70 -7.92 9.38
N ILE A 137 3.85 -8.95 9.46
CA ILE A 137 3.36 -9.67 8.29
C ILE A 137 2.38 -8.82 7.48
N VAL A 138 1.46 -8.12 8.16
CA VAL A 138 0.51 -7.20 7.51
C VAL A 138 1.28 -6.17 6.68
N ALA A 139 2.29 -5.54 7.29
CA ALA A 139 3.16 -4.58 6.62
C ALA A 139 3.89 -5.17 5.41
N MET A 140 4.43 -6.39 5.54
CA MET A 140 5.10 -7.09 4.45
C MET A 140 4.16 -7.34 3.27
N LEU A 141 2.95 -7.85 3.51
CA LEU A 141 1.97 -8.15 2.46
C LEU A 141 1.52 -6.89 1.71
N HIS A 142 1.24 -5.80 2.43
CA HIS A 142 0.93 -4.50 1.81
C HIS A 142 2.11 -3.96 1.00
N THR A 143 3.35 -4.13 1.48
CA THR A 143 4.55 -3.67 0.78
C THR A 143 4.74 -4.37 -0.55
N VAL A 144 4.66 -5.71 -0.54
CA VAL A 144 4.72 -6.52 -1.76
C VAL A 144 3.60 -6.14 -2.73
N ARG A 145 2.38 -5.93 -2.23
CA ARG A 145 1.24 -5.51 -3.04
C ARG A 145 1.49 -4.19 -3.74
N ILE A 146 1.92 -3.15 -3.02
CA ILE A 146 2.17 -1.82 -3.60
C ILE A 146 3.26 -1.91 -4.67
N PHE A 147 4.35 -2.64 -4.39
CA PHE A 147 5.42 -2.90 -5.34
C PHE A 147 4.89 -3.54 -6.64
N LEU A 148 4.12 -4.63 -6.51
CA LEU A 148 3.56 -5.34 -7.65
C LEU A 148 2.53 -4.50 -8.41
N LEU A 149 1.72 -3.68 -7.76
CA LEU A 149 0.76 -2.81 -8.44
C LEU A 149 1.47 -1.78 -9.33
N PHE A 150 2.51 -1.14 -8.81
CA PHE A 150 3.29 -0.18 -9.60
C PHE A 150 4.03 -0.83 -10.77
N LEU A 151 4.47 -2.08 -10.63
CA LEU A 151 5.12 -2.83 -11.70
C LEU A 151 4.10 -3.34 -12.75
N LEU A 152 3.06 -4.05 -12.30
CA LEU A 152 2.19 -4.84 -13.16
C LEU A 152 1.09 -4.02 -13.81
N VAL A 153 0.49 -3.04 -13.13
CA VAL A 153 -0.64 -2.28 -13.68
C VAL A 153 -0.25 -1.56 -14.99
N PRO A 154 0.88 -0.83 -15.07
CA PRO A 154 1.29 -0.18 -16.32
C PRO A 154 1.65 -1.18 -17.43
N VAL A 155 2.27 -2.31 -17.08
CA VAL A 155 2.62 -3.37 -18.04
C VAL A 155 1.36 -4.00 -18.63
N ILE A 156 0.42 -4.40 -17.77
CA ILE A 156 -0.87 -4.97 -18.18
C ILE A 156 -1.65 -3.95 -19.02
N SER A 157 -1.69 -2.68 -18.60
CA SER A 157 -2.35 -1.61 -19.36
C SER A 157 -1.77 -1.47 -20.76
N ARG A 158 -0.43 -1.43 -20.92
CA ARG A 158 0.22 -1.34 -22.24
C ARG A 158 -0.08 -2.55 -23.11
N ILE A 159 -0.10 -3.75 -22.53
CA ILE A 159 -0.43 -4.98 -23.25
C ILE A 159 -1.90 -4.95 -23.69
N LEU A 160 -2.85 -4.70 -22.78
CA LEU A 160 -4.28 -4.77 -23.11
C LEU A 160 -4.76 -3.64 -24.02
N GLN A 161 -4.16 -2.44 -23.93
CA GLN A 161 -4.45 -1.35 -24.88
C GLN A 161 -4.00 -1.68 -26.31
N PHE A 162 -3.01 -2.56 -26.48
CA PHE A 162 -2.62 -3.07 -27.80
C PHE A 162 -3.70 -3.98 -28.42
N TRP A 163 -4.52 -4.65 -27.60
CA TRP A 163 -5.62 -5.51 -28.08
C TRP A 163 -6.93 -4.77 -28.34
N THR A 164 -7.06 -3.53 -27.87
CA THR A 164 -8.29 -2.73 -27.98
C THR A 164 -8.20 -1.60 -29.01
N ARG A 165 -7.07 -1.52 -29.74
CA ARG A 165 -6.93 -0.73 -30.98
C ARG A 165 -7.05 -1.65 -32.19
#